data_AF-A0AA39DTH1-F1
#
_entry.id   AF-A0AA39DTH1-F1
#
_cell.length_a   1.000
_cell.length_b   1.000
_cell.length_c   1.000
_cell.angle_alpha   90.00
_cell.angle_beta   90.00
_cell.angle_gamma   90.00
#
_symmetry.space_group_name_H-M   'P 1'
#
loop_
_entity.id
_entity.type
_entity.pdbx_description
1 polymer ?
#
loop_
_entity_poly.entity_id
_entity_poly.type
_entity_poly.pdbx_seq_one_letter_code
_entity_poly.pdbx_strand_id
1 'polypeptide(L)'
;MARLTYVIPTMVAFFLCSAMAVDLRNLNDKTVPWYGQVIPPEPFRGFYGKIVQCMWSLEPVCGKQVYARIFNPSTSVDDYCCRNIAKVGVTCNRYLGWALSLFEKFKRYAGLIDMRSKIIFIDCIKRKL
;
A
#
# COMPACT_ATOMS: atom_id res chain seq x y z
N MET A 1 -7.10 25.51 55.39
CA MET A 1 -7.10 24.46 54.34
C MET A 1 -7.11 25.15 52.98
N ALA A 2 -6.08 24.96 52.16
CA ALA A 2 -6.14 25.24 50.72
C ALA A 2 -5.06 24.40 50.03
N ARG A 3 -5.51 23.36 49.30
CA ARG A 3 -4.65 22.51 48.45
C ARG A 3 -4.26 23.33 47.22
N LEU A 4 -2.96 23.51 46.97
CA LEU A 4 -2.46 23.92 45.65
C LEU A 4 -2.66 22.76 44.67
N THR A 5 -3.77 22.77 43.94
CA THR A 5 -3.91 21.98 42.71
C THR A 5 -3.10 22.65 41.61
N TYR A 6 -1.93 22.09 41.31
CA TYR A 6 -1.17 22.43 40.10
C TYR A 6 -2.00 22.05 38.88
N VAL A 7 -2.52 23.05 38.18
CA VAL A 7 -3.20 22.91 36.89
C VAL A 7 -2.12 22.59 35.86
N ILE A 8 -2.00 21.31 35.51
CA ILE A 8 -1.17 20.86 34.39
C ILE A 8 -1.72 21.54 33.13
N PRO A 9 -0.92 22.33 32.38
CA PRO A 9 -1.40 22.98 31.17
C PRO A 9 -1.82 21.90 30.18
N THR A 10 -3.08 21.93 29.77
CA THR A 10 -3.73 21.02 28.82
C THR A 10 -3.06 20.95 27.43
N MET A 11 -2.00 21.73 27.19
CA MET A 11 -1.31 21.79 25.91
C MET A 11 -0.35 20.63 25.62
N VAL A 12 0.01 19.80 26.60
CA VAL A 12 0.91 18.65 26.38
C VAL A 12 0.14 17.37 25.98
N ALA A 13 -1.20 17.36 26.08
CA ALA A 13 -2.01 16.20 25.70
C ALA A 13 -2.36 16.11 24.20
N PHE A 14 -2.11 17.17 23.41
CA PHE A 14 -2.51 17.23 22.00
C PHE A 14 -1.43 16.78 20.99
N PHE A 15 -0.20 16.52 21.42
CA PHE A 15 0.90 16.16 20.50
C PHE A 15 1.12 14.65 20.29
N LEU A 16 0.26 13.78 20.83
CA LEU A 16 0.40 12.32 20.70
C LEU A 16 -0.67 11.62 19.84
N CYS A 17 -1.36 12.34 18.95
CA CYS A 17 -2.37 11.70 18.07
C CYS A 17 -2.22 12.06 16.58
N SER A 18 -1.04 12.48 16.12
CA SER A 18 -0.77 12.71 14.69
C SER A 18 -0.01 11.57 14.01
N ALA A 19 0.34 10.50 14.74
CA ALA A 19 0.74 9.26 14.11
C ALA A 19 -0.52 8.47 13.71
N MET A 20 -0.60 8.11 12.42
CA MET A 20 -1.58 7.21 11.79
C MET A 20 -3.02 7.73 11.63
N ALA A 21 -3.17 8.88 10.95
CA ALA A 21 -4.25 8.95 9.96
C ALA A 21 -3.82 8.11 8.74
N VAL A 22 -4.01 6.79 8.82
CA VAL A 22 -4.18 5.98 7.60
C VAL A 22 -5.38 6.60 6.91
N ASP A 23 -5.18 7.23 5.76
CA ASP A 23 -6.30 7.69 4.96
C ASP A 23 -7.01 6.46 4.37
N LEU A 24 -7.94 5.93 5.17
CA LEU A 24 -8.84 4.80 4.92
C LEU A 24 -9.84 5.07 3.78
N ARG A 25 -9.80 6.24 3.12
CA ARG A 25 -10.80 6.72 2.16
C ARG A 25 -11.14 5.77 1.01
N ASN A 26 -10.41 4.66 0.83
CA ASN A 26 -10.71 3.67 -0.21
C ASN A 26 -10.67 2.20 0.23
N LEU A 27 -10.61 1.88 1.54
CA LEU A 27 -10.77 0.50 2.00
C LEU A 27 -12.23 0.02 1.92
N ASN A 28 -13.17 0.94 1.70
CA ASN A 28 -14.60 0.64 1.54
C ASN A 28 -15.05 0.58 0.07
N ASP A 29 -14.13 0.75 -0.89
CA ASP A 29 -14.44 0.54 -2.31
C ASP A 29 -14.64 -0.95 -2.57
N LYS A 30 -15.90 -1.37 -2.71
CA LYS A 30 -16.26 -2.76 -3.03
C LYS A 30 -15.67 -3.25 -4.35
N THR A 31 -15.14 -2.35 -5.19
CA THR A 31 -14.57 -2.67 -6.48
C THR A 31 -13.07 -2.99 -6.44
N VAL A 32 -12.40 -2.87 -5.28
CA VAL A 32 -11.01 -3.33 -5.13
C VAL A 32 -10.95 -4.82 -4.75
N PRO A 33 -10.04 -5.62 -5.34
CA PRO A 33 -9.97 -7.07 -5.12
C PRO A 33 -9.75 -7.54 -3.66
N TRP A 34 -9.33 -6.63 -2.78
CA TRP A 34 -9.01 -6.88 -1.37
C TRP A 34 -10.12 -6.46 -0.39
N TYR A 35 -11.27 -5.98 -0.88
CA TYR A 35 -12.42 -5.64 -0.03
C TYR A 35 -12.92 -6.87 0.77
N GLY A 36 -13.12 -6.70 2.09
CA GLY A 36 -13.66 -7.74 2.97
C GLY A 36 -12.69 -8.88 3.35
N GLN A 37 -11.39 -8.75 3.05
CA GLN A 37 -10.40 -9.76 3.43
C GLN A 37 -9.84 -9.53 4.83
N VAL A 38 -9.60 -10.64 5.56
CA VAL A 38 -8.86 -10.59 6.82
C VAL A 38 -7.41 -10.23 6.52
N ILE A 39 -6.94 -9.14 7.14
CA ILE A 39 -5.56 -8.68 6.99
C ILE A 39 -4.64 -9.73 7.64
N PRO A 40 -3.65 -10.29 6.92
CA PRO A 40 -2.74 -11.28 7.47
C PRO A 40 -1.86 -10.68 8.60
N PRO A 41 -1.22 -11.50 9.45
CA PRO A 41 -0.26 -10.99 10.41
C PRO A 41 0.92 -10.29 9.71
N GLU A 42 1.47 -9.25 10.35
CA GLU A 42 2.62 -8.52 9.80
C GLU A 42 3.85 -9.45 9.70
N PRO A 43 4.56 -9.48 8.54
CA PRO A 43 5.83 -10.20 8.43
C PRO A 43 6.92 -9.63 9.33
N PHE A 44 6.92 -8.31 9.52
CA PHE A 44 7.80 -7.60 10.43
C PHE A 44 7.13 -6.31 10.90
N ARG A 45 7.58 -5.79 12.06
CA ARG A 45 7.01 -4.60 12.69
C ARG A 45 6.94 -3.41 11.73
N GLY A 46 5.74 -2.87 11.54
CA GLY A 46 5.51 -1.68 10.73
C GLY A 46 5.50 -1.94 9.23
N PHE A 47 5.38 -3.20 8.81
CA PHE A 47 5.21 -3.57 7.41
C PHE A 47 4.01 -2.85 6.78
N TYR A 48 2.84 -2.88 7.41
CA TYR A 48 1.66 -2.22 6.83
C TYR A 48 1.80 -0.69 6.80
N GLY A 49 2.52 -0.10 7.75
CA GLY A 49 2.86 1.32 7.69
C GLY A 49 3.65 1.68 6.43
N LYS A 50 4.64 0.87 6.06
CA LYS A 50 5.40 1.05 4.80
C LYS A 50 4.51 0.85 3.57
N ILE A 51 3.60 -0.13 3.59
CA ILE A 51 2.63 -0.34 2.51
C ILE A 51 1.77 0.90 2.29
N VAL A 52 1.20 1.46 3.36
CA VAL A 52 0.37 2.66 3.28
C VAL A 52 1.15 3.83 2.67
N GLN A 53 2.41 4.05 3.11
CA GLN A 53 3.29 5.07 2.52
C GLN A 53 3.51 4.85 1.02
N CYS A 54 3.71 3.61 0.58
CA CYS A 54 3.84 3.27 -0.82
C CYS A 54 2.54 3.49 -1.62
N MET A 55 1.37 3.23 -1.02
CA MET A 55 0.08 3.41 -1.68
C MET A 55 -0.28 4.88 -1.89
N TRP A 56 0.22 5.81 -1.07
CA TRP A 56 -0.12 7.24 -1.19
C TRP A 56 0.25 7.87 -2.54
N SER A 57 1.25 7.32 -3.22
CA SER A 57 1.66 7.80 -4.57
C SER A 57 1.10 6.94 -5.71
N LEU A 58 0.26 5.94 -5.41
CA LEU A 58 -0.32 5.05 -6.40
C LEU A 58 -1.85 5.21 -6.42
N GLU A 59 -2.37 5.71 -7.53
CA GLU A 59 -3.82 5.84 -7.65
C GLU A 59 -4.53 4.48 -7.71
N PRO A 60 -5.76 4.37 -7.17
CA PRO A 60 -6.53 3.13 -7.14
C PRO A 60 -6.71 2.47 -8.51
N VAL A 61 -6.90 3.27 -9.57
CA VAL A 61 -7.03 2.79 -10.95
C VAL A 61 -5.78 2.03 -11.41
N CYS A 62 -4.60 2.50 -11.00
CA CYS A 62 -3.33 1.86 -11.31
C CYS A 62 -3.13 0.57 -10.53
N GLY A 63 -3.56 0.52 -9.28
CA GLY A 63 -3.62 -0.72 -8.51
C GLY A 63 -4.44 -1.82 -9.21
N LYS A 64 -5.59 -1.46 -9.80
CA LYS A 64 -6.42 -2.40 -10.57
C LYS A 64 -5.74 -2.90 -11.84
N GLN A 65 -5.07 -2.02 -12.60
CA GLN A 65 -4.32 -2.43 -13.80
C GLN A 65 -3.14 -3.34 -13.45
N VAL A 66 -2.39 -3.02 -12.39
CA VAL A 66 -1.28 -3.85 -11.90
C VAL A 66 -1.80 -5.23 -11.49
N TYR A 67 -2.90 -5.28 -10.72
CA TYR A 67 -3.54 -6.54 -10.35
C TYR A 67 -3.95 -7.35 -11.59
N ALA A 68 -4.62 -6.71 -12.56
CA ALA A 68 -5.02 -7.36 -13.81
C ALA A 68 -3.81 -7.92 -14.56
N ARG A 69 -2.73 -7.15 -14.66
CA ARG A 69 -1.47 -7.55 -15.31
C ARG A 69 -0.74 -8.67 -14.58
N ILE A 70 -0.80 -8.70 -13.24
CA ILE A 70 -0.24 -9.78 -12.43
C ILE A 70 -0.95 -11.10 -12.71
N PHE A 71 -2.27 -11.13 -12.92
CA PHE A 71 -2.98 -12.40 -13.13
C PHE A 71 -3.28 -12.72 -14.60
N ASN A 72 -3.32 -11.71 -15.47
CA ASN A 72 -3.54 -11.83 -16.90
C ASN A 72 -2.41 -11.10 -17.68
N PRO A 73 -1.40 -11.82 -18.18
CA PRO A 73 -0.25 -11.25 -18.90
C PRO A 73 -0.59 -10.78 -20.32
N SER A 74 -1.85 -10.80 -20.74
CA SER A 74 -2.30 -10.14 -21.98
C SER A 74 -2.78 -8.71 -21.74
N THR A 75 -3.11 -8.36 -20.49
CA THR A 75 -3.49 -6.98 -20.13
C THR A 75 -2.26 -6.08 -20.11
N SER A 76 -2.44 -4.78 -20.33
CA SER A 76 -1.36 -3.79 -20.23
C SER A 76 -1.60 -2.84 -19.05
N VAL A 77 -0.51 -2.28 -18.53
CA VAL A 77 -0.57 -1.07 -17.72
C VAL A 77 -0.34 0.10 -18.67
N ASP A 78 -1.21 1.10 -18.61
CA ASP A 78 -1.11 2.29 -19.45
C ASP A 78 0.03 3.22 -18.99
N ASP A 79 0.37 4.20 -19.82
CA ASP A 79 1.51 5.08 -19.54
C ASP A 79 1.27 6.00 -18.36
N TYR A 80 0.01 6.34 -18.07
CA TYR A 80 -0.36 7.10 -16.90
C TYR A 80 -0.02 6.34 -15.62
N CYS A 81 -0.44 5.09 -15.53
CA CYS A 81 -0.15 4.22 -14.41
C CYS A 81 1.31 3.80 -14.35
N CYS A 82 1.98 3.62 -15.49
CA CYS A 82 3.41 3.39 -15.49
C CYS A 82 4.21 4.58 -14.93
N ARG A 83 3.82 5.82 -15.22
CA ARG A 83 4.44 7.00 -14.60
C ARG A 83 4.25 7.02 -13.08
N ASN A 84 3.06 6.66 -12.59
CA ASN A 84 2.79 6.56 -11.15
C ASN A 84 3.63 5.44 -10.51
N ILE A 85 3.64 4.24 -11.08
CA ILE A 85 4.44 3.09 -10.62
C ILE A 85 5.94 3.43 -10.59
N ALA A 86 6.45 4.11 -11.61
CA ALA A 86 7.84 4.52 -11.67
C ALA A 86 8.20 5.56 -10.59
N LYS A 87 7.24 6.43 -10.20
CA LYS A 87 7.44 7.42 -9.11
C LYS A 87 7.51 6.76 -7.74
N VAL A 88 6.72 5.71 -7.48
CA VAL A 88 6.74 5.00 -6.18
C VAL A 88 8.09 4.28 -5.95
N GLY A 89 8.72 3.83 -7.03
CA GLY A 89 10.04 3.20 -6.99
C GLY A 89 10.01 1.68 -6.71
N VAL A 90 11.15 1.03 -6.96
CA VAL A 90 11.27 -0.43 -6.97
C VAL A 90 10.93 -1.07 -5.61
N THR A 91 11.34 -0.42 -4.53
CA THR A 91 11.13 -0.89 -3.16
C THR A 91 9.64 -0.92 -2.83
N CYS A 92 8.91 0.15 -3.16
CA CYS A 92 7.47 0.19 -2.94
C CYS A 92 6.72 -0.80 -3.82
N ASN A 93 7.08 -0.90 -5.10
CA ASN A 93 6.45 -1.87 -5.99
C ASN A 93 6.62 -3.31 -5.47
N ARG A 94 7.81 -3.66 -4.94
CA ARG A 94 8.05 -4.94 -4.28
C ARG A 94 7.21 -5.15 -3.03
N TYR A 95 7.13 -4.15 -2.15
CA TYR A 95 6.31 -4.25 -0.94
C TYR A 95 4.83 -4.44 -1.26
N LEU A 96 4.30 -3.70 -2.23
CA LEU A 96 2.92 -3.85 -2.69
C LEU A 96 2.63 -5.26 -3.25
N GLY A 97 3.55 -5.79 -4.07
CA GLY A 97 3.47 -7.18 -4.54
C GLY A 97 3.54 -8.19 -3.41
N TRP A 98 4.44 -7.98 -2.45
CA TRP A 98 4.57 -8.87 -1.28
C TRP A 98 3.31 -8.83 -0.42
N ALA A 99 2.75 -7.66 -0.12
CA ALA A 99 1.51 -7.53 0.65
C ALA A 99 0.36 -8.31 0.01
N LEU A 100 0.22 -8.25 -1.32
CA LEU A 100 -0.78 -9.04 -2.04
C LEU A 100 -0.58 -10.56 -1.84
N SER A 101 0.67 -11.03 -1.84
CA SER A 101 0.98 -12.45 -1.66
C SER A 101 0.74 -12.99 -0.24
N LEU A 102 0.57 -12.13 0.76
CA LEU A 102 0.33 -12.56 2.14
C LEU A 102 -1.10 -13.05 2.38
N PHE A 103 -2.06 -12.60 1.57
CA PHE A 103 -3.44 -13.03 1.70
C PHE A 103 -3.59 -14.52 1.34
N GLU A 104 -4.37 -15.25 2.12
CA GLU A 104 -4.53 -16.71 1.99
C GLU A 104 -4.87 -17.15 0.56
N LYS A 105 -5.77 -16.42 -0.09
CA LYS A 105 -6.18 -16.62 -1.49
C LYS A 105 -5.00 -16.59 -2.48
N PHE A 106 -3.96 -15.84 -2.18
CA PHE A 106 -2.85 -15.53 -3.07
C PHE A 106 -1.53 -16.18 -2.67
N LYS A 107 -1.44 -16.82 -1.49
CA LYS A 107 -0.21 -17.50 -1.02
C LYS A 107 0.37 -18.47 -2.05
N ARG A 108 -0.47 -19.28 -2.71
CA ARG A 108 -0.03 -20.23 -3.75
C ARG A 108 0.59 -19.56 -4.99
N TYR A 109 0.34 -18.27 -5.18
CA TYR A 109 0.84 -17.47 -6.29
C TYR A 109 1.96 -16.52 -5.88
N ALA A 110 2.52 -16.63 -4.65
CA ALA A 110 3.50 -15.67 -4.15
C ALA A 110 4.70 -15.46 -5.09
N GLY A 111 5.28 -16.55 -5.61
CA GLY A 111 6.37 -16.48 -6.59
C GLY A 111 5.96 -15.82 -7.92
N LEU A 112 4.74 -16.09 -8.39
CA LEU A 112 4.19 -15.47 -9.60
C LEU A 112 3.97 -13.96 -9.41
N ILE A 113 3.40 -13.57 -8.27
CA ILE A 113 3.14 -12.18 -7.90
C ILE A 113 4.47 -11.41 -7.81
N ASP A 114 5.46 -11.97 -7.12
CA ASP A 114 6.80 -11.37 -7.00
C ASP A 114 7.48 -11.21 -8.37
N MET A 115 7.48 -12.26 -9.21
CA MET A 115 8.05 -12.20 -10.55
C MET A 115 7.34 -11.16 -11.44
N ARG A 116 6.01 -11.22 -11.52
CA ARG A 116 5.24 -10.34 -12.42
C ARG A 116 5.24 -8.89 -11.93
N SER A 117 5.18 -8.65 -10.62
CA SER A 117 5.32 -7.31 -10.04
C SER A 117 6.64 -6.65 -10.47
N LYS A 118 7.77 -7.40 -10.47
CA LYS A 118 9.07 -6.89 -10.94
C LYS A 118 9.08 -6.58 -12.44
N ILE A 119 8.52 -7.47 -13.26
CA ILE A 119 8.41 -7.28 -14.72
C ILE A 119 7.62 -6.01 -15.03
N ILE A 120 6.45 -5.83 -14.40
CA ILE A 120 5.61 -4.64 -14.58
C ILE A 120 6.39 -3.37 -14.26
N PHE A 121 7.14 -3.37 -13.15
CA PHE A 121 7.97 -2.22 -12.80
C PHE A 121 9.01 -1.94 -13.88
N ILE A 122 9.78 -2.95 -14.28
CA ILE A 122 10.81 -2.84 -15.33
C ILE A 122 10.22 -2.30 -16.64
N ASP A 123 9.06 -2.82 -17.05
CA ASP A 123 8.36 -2.36 -18.25
C ASP A 123 7.99 -0.88 -18.13
N CYS A 124 7.49 -0.45 -16.96
CA CYS A 124 7.09 0.94 -16.74
C CYS A 124 8.26 1.93 -16.68
N ILE A 125 9.42 1.54 -16.11
CA ILE A 125 10.61 2.41 -16.15
C ILE A 125 11.21 2.51 -17.56
N LYS A 126 11.16 1.45 -18.36
CA LYS A 126 11.62 1.49 -19.76
C LYS A 126 10.81 2.46 -20.62
N ARG A 127 9.52 2.63 -20.35
CA ARG A 127 8.63 3.57 -21.07
C ARG A 127 8.76 5.03 -20.63
N LYS A 128 9.50 5.28 -19.54
CA LYS A 128 9.76 6.63 -19.02
C LYS A 128 11.01 7.27 -19.65
N LEU A 129 11.86 6.45 -20.27
CA LEU A 129 13.03 6.84 -21.06
C LEU A 129 12.64 6.95 -22.53
#